data_AF-A0A948EI79-F1
#
_entry.id   AF-A0A948EI79-F1
#
_cell.length_a   1.000
_cell.length_b   1.000
_cell.length_c   1.000
_cell.angle_alpha   90.00
_cell.angle_beta   90.00
_cell.angle_gamma   90.00
#
_symmetry.space_group_name_H-M   'P 1'
#
loop_
_entity.id
_entity.type
_entity.pdbx_description
1 polymer ?
#
loop_
_entity_poly.entity_id
_entity_poly.type
_entity_poly.pdbx_seq_one_letter_code
_entity_poly.pdbx_strand_id
1 'polypeptide(L)'
;MGIFGFLASGASSGGLMHRMMQALGVDRQLKHLPGHGAVETRATERCSHCEHETECAGWLAANENANPDEPPEFCANRDLIARLSKLPPAP
;
A
#
# COMPACT_ATOMS: atom_id res chain seq x y z
N MET A 1 -19.99 -19.95 -13.04
CA MET A 1 -20.79 -18.75 -12.73
C MET A 1 -20.63 -18.44 -11.25
N GLY A 2 -19.72 -17.54 -10.90
CA GLY A 2 -19.48 -17.11 -9.53
C GLY A 2 -19.43 -15.59 -9.52
N ILE A 3 -20.53 -14.98 -9.09
CA ILE A 3 -20.72 -13.54 -8.94
C ILE A 3 -19.99 -13.12 -7.67
N PHE A 4 -18.70 -12.79 -7.78
CA PHE A 4 -17.99 -12.02 -6.76
C PHE A 4 -18.40 -10.57 -6.92
N GLY A 5 -19.43 -10.16 -6.19
CA GLY A 5 -19.82 -8.77 -6.05
C GLY A 5 -18.71 -7.99 -5.36
N PHE A 6 -17.85 -7.36 -6.14
CA PHE A 6 -16.89 -6.37 -5.66
C PHE A 6 -17.65 -5.09 -5.32
N LEU A 7 -18.20 -5.01 -4.11
CA LEU A 7 -18.47 -3.73 -3.49
C LEU A 7 -17.13 -3.15 -3.02
N ALA A 8 -16.34 -2.65 -3.96
CA ALA A 8 -15.27 -1.72 -3.63
C ALA A 8 -15.94 -0.44 -3.15
N SER A 9 -16.17 -0.33 -1.84
CA SER A 9 -16.41 0.95 -1.18
C SER A 9 -15.33 1.92 -1.67
N GLY A 10 -15.74 3.06 -2.23
CA GLY A 10 -14.85 4.07 -2.80
C GLY A 10 -13.79 4.54 -1.80
N ALA A 11 -12.69 3.80 -1.75
CA ALA A 11 -11.52 4.16 -0.98
C ALA A 11 -10.70 5.05 -1.91
N SER A 12 -10.52 6.30 -1.52
CA SER A 12 -9.61 7.20 -2.21
C SER A 12 -8.22 6.55 -2.33
N SER A 13 -7.48 6.88 -3.38
CA SER A 13 -6.17 6.26 -3.65
C SER A 13 -5.20 6.41 -2.46
N GLY A 14 -5.32 7.48 -1.67
CA GLY A 14 -4.59 7.66 -0.42
C GLY A 14 -4.99 6.65 0.69
N GLY A 15 -6.28 6.34 0.81
CA GLY A 15 -6.77 5.31 1.75
C GLY A 15 -6.33 3.91 1.37
N LEU A 16 -6.30 3.58 0.08
CA LEU A 16 -5.76 2.30 -0.40
C LEU A 16 -4.25 2.19 -0.17
N MET A 17 -3.50 3.26 -0.46
CA MET A 17 -2.07 3.30 -0.21
C MET A 17 -1.75 3.06 1.28
N HIS A 18 -2.46 3.75 2.17
CA HIS A 18 -2.23 3.62 3.61
C HIS A 18 -2.46 2.19 4.10
N ARG A 19 -3.56 1.56 3.67
CA ARG A 19 -3.85 0.15 4.01
C ARG A 19 -2.81 -0.81 3.44
N MET A 20 -2.33 -0.58 2.21
CA MET A 20 -1.26 -1.36 1.61
C MET A 20 0.02 -1.30 2.45
N MET A 21 0.46 -0.09 2.84
CA MET A 21 1.66 0.07 3.66
C MET A 21 1.52 -0.54 5.06
N GLN A 22 0.32 -0.49 5.64
CA GLN A 22 0.02 -1.11 6.93
C GLN A 22 0.02 -2.64 6.84
N ALA A 23 -0.62 -3.22 5.82
CA ALA A 23 -0.66 -4.66 5.58
C ALA A 23 0.74 -5.26 5.41
N LEU A 24 1.63 -4.52 4.74
CA LEU A 24 3.03 -4.89 4.54
C LEU A 24 3.93 -4.49 5.73
N GLY A 25 3.35 -3.88 6.77
CA GLY A 25 4.06 -3.47 7.97
C GLY A 25 5.17 -2.45 7.73
N VAL A 26 5.13 -1.66 6.65
CA VAL A 26 6.13 -0.63 6.31
C VAL A 26 5.73 0.79 6.74
N ASP A 27 4.49 0.99 7.21
CA ASP A 27 4.00 2.30 7.67
C ASP A 27 4.80 2.82 8.88
N ARG A 28 5.20 1.93 9.78
CA ARG A 28 6.01 2.28 10.95
C ARG A 28 7.41 2.71 10.54
N GLN A 29 8.06 1.97 9.65
CA GLN A 29 9.38 2.28 9.12
C GLN A 29 9.37 3.64 8.43
N LEU A 30 8.32 3.92 7.64
CA LEU A 30 8.15 5.20 6.99
C LEU A 30 8.12 6.35 8.01
N LYS A 31 7.31 6.26 9.07
CA LYS A 31 7.17 7.31 10.09
C LYS A 31 8.46 7.65 10.84
N HIS A 32 9.41 6.72 10.92
CA HIS A 32 10.69 6.93 11.60
C HIS A 32 11.75 7.58 10.70
N LEU A 33 11.48 7.71 9.40
CA LEU A 33 12.41 8.39 8.51
C LEU A 33 12.42 9.90 8.75
N PRO A 34 13.61 10.54 8.74
CA PRO A 34 13.69 11.98 8.67
C PRO A 34 13.03 12.45 7.36
N GLY A 35 12.10 13.40 7.46
CA GLY A 35 11.34 13.89 6.31
C GLY A 35 10.28 12.92 5.78
N HIS A 36 9.82 11.95 6.59
CA HIS A 36 8.78 10.98 6.21
C HIS A 36 7.55 11.60 5.54
N GLY A 37 7.07 12.77 6.00
CA GLY A 37 5.92 13.45 5.39
C GLY A 37 6.13 13.75 3.90
N ALA A 38 7.33 14.17 3.48
CA ALA A 38 7.63 14.42 2.07
C ALA A 38 7.74 13.12 1.26
N VAL A 39 8.08 12.00 1.90
CA VAL A 39 8.09 10.67 1.27
C VAL A 39 6.65 10.16 1.10
N GLU A 40 5.82 10.34 2.11
CA GLU A 40 4.40 9.96 2.11
C GLU A 40 3.59 10.76 1.08
N THR A 41 3.80 12.07 0.98
CA THR A 41 3.16 12.91 -0.04
C THR A 41 3.48 12.40 -1.45
N ARG A 42 4.76 12.16 -1.76
CA ARG A 42 5.16 11.63 -3.08
C ARG A 42 4.62 10.23 -3.35
N ALA A 43 4.54 9.39 -2.32
CA ALA A 43 3.94 8.07 -2.45
C ALA A 43 2.44 8.16 -2.75
N THR A 44 1.74 9.09 -2.09
CA THR A 44 0.32 9.37 -2.30
C THR A 44 0.08 9.89 -3.70
N GLU A 45 0.88 10.85 -4.18
CA GLU A 45 0.82 11.37 -5.54
C GLU A 45 1.04 10.27 -6.58
N ARG A 46 2.03 9.38 -6.40
CA ARG A 46 2.20 8.22 -7.31
C ARG A 46 0.99 7.30 -7.28
N CYS A 47 0.44 7.03 -6.09
CA CYS A 47 -0.71 6.15 -5.94
C CYS A 47 -1.98 6.74 -6.55
N SER A 48 -2.20 8.05 -6.45
CA SER A 48 -3.38 8.72 -7.01
C SER A 48 -3.40 8.77 -8.52
N HIS A 49 -2.26 8.60 -9.17
CA HIS A 49 -2.15 8.48 -10.64
C HIS A 49 -2.08 7.01 -11.11
N CYS A 50 -2.16 6.03 -10.21
CA CYS A 50 -2.16 4.62 -10.56
C CYS A 50 -3.52 4.21 -11.15
N GLU A 51 -3.51 3.49 -12.27
CA GLU A 51 -4.72 2.99 -12.93
C GLU A 51 -5.27 1.68 -12.35
N HIS A 52 -4.55 1.06 -11.41
CA HIS A 52 -4.88 -0.25 -10.82
C HIS A 52 -5.63 -0.17 -9.49
N GLU A 53 -6.53 0.82 -9.34
CA GLU A 53 -7.25 1.05 -8.08
C GLU A 53 -8.12 -0.15 -7.67
N THR A 54 -8.82 -0.74 -8.64
CA THR A 54 -9.72 -1.88 -8.40
C THR A 54 -8.92 -3.14 -8.02
N GLU A 55 -7.82 -3.42 -8.71
CA GLU A 55 -6.93 -4.53 -8.41
C GLU A 55 -6.25 -4.34 -7.04
N CYS A 56 -5.89 -3.11 -6.68
CA CYS A 56 -5.37 -2.78 -5.35
C CYS A 56 -6.39 -3.09 -4.25
N ALA A 57 -7.63 -2.66 -4.42
CA ALA A 57 -8.71 -2.94 -3.47
C ALA A 57 -8.97 -4.45 -3.34
N GLY A 58 -8.95 -5.20 -4.45
CA GLY A 58 -9.12 -6.65 -4.42
C GLY A 58 -7.94 -7.39 -3.78
N TRP A 59 -6.71 -6.95 -4.03
CA TRP A 59 -5.54 -7.47 -3.35
C TRP A 59 -5.63 -7.23 -1.84
N LEU A 60 -6.02 -6.02 -1.41
CA LEU A 60 -6.19 -5.70 0.01
C LEU A 60 -7.24 -6.57 0.67
N ALA A 61 -8.42 -6.71 0.07
CA ALA A 61 -9.48 -7.55 0.61
C ALA A 61 -9.04 -9.02 0.82
N ALA A 62 -8.14 -9.52 -0.03
CA ALA A 62 -7.62 -10.88 0.07
C ALA A 62 -6.43 -11.03 1.03
N ASN A 63 -5.61 -9.98 1.22
CA ASN A 63 -4.29 -10.11 1.84
C ASN A 63 -4.06 -9.20 3.06
N GLU A 64 -4.88 -8.18 3.33
CA GLU A 64 -4.57 -7.15 4.35
C GLU A 64 -4.42 -7.70 5.79
N ASN A 65 -5.00 -8.87 6.06
CA ASN A 65 -4.90 -9.57 7.35
C ASN A 65 -3.94 -10.78 7.33
N ALA A 66 -3.28 -11.04 6.20
CA ALA A 66 -2.40 -12.20 6.01
C ALA A 66 -0.91 -11.90 6.26
N ASN A 67 -0.57 -10.66 6.61
CA ASN A 67 0.82 -10.16 6.73
C ASN A 67 1.69 -10.52 5.50
N PRO A 68 1.32 -10.05 4.30
CA PRO A 68 2.09 -10.31 3.10
C PRO A 68 3.51 -9.72 3.20
N ASP A 69 4.48 -10.41 2.61
CA ASP A 69 5.87 -9.94 2.56
C ASP A 69 6.13 -8.97 1.39
N GLU A 70 5.36 -9.09 0.30
CA GLU A 70 5.58 -8.33 -0.94
C GLU A 70 4.30 -7.63 -1.43
N PRO A 71 4.42 -6.39 -1.94
CA PRO A 71 3.32 -5.72 -2.62
C PRO A 71 3.03 -6.39 -3.97
N PRO A 72 1.83 -6.21 -4.54
CA PRO A 72 1.54 -6.70 -5.88
C PRO A 72 2.42 -6.00 -6.93
N GLU A 73 2.72 -6.71 -8.02
CA GLU A 73 3.59 -6.23 -9.13
C GLU A 73 3.16 -4.87 -9.69
N PHE A 74 1.85 -4.60 -9.74
CA PHE A 74 1.26 -3.36 -10.27
C PHE A 74 1.37 -2.16 -9.33
N CYS A 75 1.83 -2.35 -8.09
CA CYS A 75 1.89 -1.27 -7.10
C CYS A 75 2.87 -0.18 -7.54
N ALA A 76 2.39 1.03 -7.83
CA ALA A 76 3.23 2.19 -8.17
C ALA A 76 4.24 2.61 -7.07
N ASN A 77 4.09 2.06 -5.86
CA ASN A 77 4.99 2.27 -4.73
C ASN A 77 5.84 1.03 -4.39
N ARG A 78 5.86 0.00 -5.25
CA ARG A 78 6.57 -1.27 -4.99
C ARG A 78 8.03 -1.06 -4.62
N ASP A 79 8.76 -0.22 -5.34
CA ASP A 79 10.18 0.06 -5.03
C ASP A 79 10.36 0.77 -3.70
N LEU A 80 9.46 1.70 -3.36
CA LEU A 80 9.48 2.37 -2.05
C LEU A 80 9.27 1.35 -0.93
N ILE A 81 8.26 0.50 -1.06
CA ILE A 81 7.92 -0.54 -0.09
C ILE A 81 9.10 -1.51 0.08
N ALA A 82 9.69 -2.00 -1.02
CA ALA A 82 10.83 -2.91 -1.00
C ALA A 82 12.08 -2.30 -0.34
N ARG A 83 12.21 -0.98 -0.31
CA ARG A 83 13.26 -0.27 0.43
C ARG A 83 12.93 -0.15 1.91
N LEU A 84 11.67 0.16 2.23
CA LEU A 84 11.21 0.26 3.63
C LEU A 84 11.24 -1.08 4.36
N SER A 85 10.91 -2.19 3.68
CA SER A 85 10.94 -3.54 4.26
C SER A 85 12.35 -4.00 4.64
N LYS A 86 13.38 -3.42 4.03
CA LYS A 86 14.80 -3.69 4.33
C LYS A 86 15.35 -2.83 5.46
N LEU A 87 14.59 -1.82 5.93
CA LEU A 87 15.01 -1.03 7.07
C LEU A 87 14.91 -1.88 8.34
N PRO A 88 15.85 -1.71 9.30
CA PRO A 88 15.69 -2.33 10.60
C PRO A 88 14.35 -1.90 11.22
N PRO A 89 13.69 -2.78 11.99
CA PRO A 89 12.46 -2.42 12.66
C PRO A 89 12.70 -1.17 13.50
N ALA A 90 11.74 -0.24 13.42
CA ALA A 90 11.77 0.95 14.25
C ALA A 90 11.84 0.56 15.74
N PRO A 91 12.60 1.32 16.56
CA PRO A 91 12.79 1.04 17.97
C PRO A 91 11.49 1.10 18.79
#